data_AF-A0A524KRJ4-F1
#
_entry.id   AF-A0A524KRJ4-F1
#
_cell.length_a   1.000
_cell.length_b   1.000
_cell.length_c   1.000
_cell.angle_alpha   90.00
_cell.angle_beta   90.00
_cell.angle_gamma   90.00
#
_symmetry.space_group_name_H-M   'P 1'
#
loop_
_entity.id
_entity.type
_entity.pdbx_description
1 polymer ?
#
loop_
_entity_poly.entity_id
_entity_poly.type
_entity_poly.pdbx_seq_one_letter_code
_entity_poly.pdbx_strand_id
1 'polypeptide(L)'
;MNMLLGLPEPVVIATAGVWAVLIAATALVLVMRARRPGHYDELVDRTTSWWWMIGAFTFAIAVSQTVGIVFLAFISYLALKEYLSLIPTRRIDRGLLLFAYLAIPIQYYWAAIDWYTMFIVFVPVWLFLFFPALMA
;
A
#
# COMPACT_ATOMS: atom_id res chain seq x y z
N MET A 1 -14.54 -20.72 8.84
CA MET A 1 -13.66 -20.00 7.89
C MET A 1 -12.41 -20.85 7.77
N ASN A 2 -12.16 -21.46 6.62
CA ASN A 2 -10.99 -22.32 6.46
C ASN A 2 -9.72 -21.46 6.60
N MET A 3 -8.84 -21.87 7.50
CA MET A 3 -7.54 -21.26 7.69
C MET A 3 -6.50 -22.14 7.01
N LEU A 4 -5.73 -21.57 6.10
CA LEU A 4 -4.57 -22.20 5.46
C LEU A 4 -3.33 -21.42 5.90
N LEU A 5 -2.32 -22.11 6.43
CA LEU A 5 -1.09 -21.47 6.95
C LEU A 5 -1.33 -20.40 8.03
N GLY A 6 -2.42 -20.48 8.79
CA GLY A 6 -2.79 -19.47 9.78
C GLY A 6 -3.40 -18.19 9.19
N LEU A 7 -3.65 -18.15 7.89
CA LEU A 7 -4.28 -17.04 7.16
C LEU A 7 -5.67 -17.46 6.63
N PRO A 8 -6.57 -16.49 6.39
CA PRO A 8 -7.84 -16.78 5.72
C PRO A 8 -7.61 -17.34 4.31
N GLU A 9 -8.35 -18.40 3.94
CA GLU A 9 -8.27 -19.03 2.62
C GLU A 9 -8.31 -18.04 1.43
N PRO A 10 -9.19 -17.00 1.41
CA PRO A 10 -9.21 -16.03 0.32
C PRO A 10 -7.90 -15.25 0.15
N VAL A 11 -7.20 -14.96 1.25
CA VAL A 11 -5.92 -14.24 1.24
C VAL A 11 -4.85 -15.10 0.58
N VAL A 12 -4.79 -16.39 0.96
CA VAL A 12 -3.83 -17.33 0.39
C VAL A 12 -4.05 -17.50 -1.11
N ILE A 13 -5.29 -17.68 -1.55
CA ILE A 13 -5.64 -17.84 -2.97
C ILE A 13 -5.29 -16.57 -3.75
N ALA A 14 -5.63 -15.39 -3.23
CA ALA A 14 -5.32 -14.12 -3.88
C ALA A 14 -3.80 -13.91 -4.01
N THR A 15 -3.03 -14.14 -2.94
CA THR A 15 -1.58 -14.01 -2.96
C THR A 15 -0.95 -15.02 -3.92
N ALA A 16 -1.40 -16.28 -3.94
CA ALA A 16 -0.93 -17.28 -4.89
C ALA A 16 -1.23 -16.88 -6.34
N GLY A 17 -2.41 -16.30 -6.61
CA GLY A 17 -2.76 -15.76 -7.93
C GLY A 17 -1.83 -14.64 -8.38
N VAL A 18 -1.50 -13.69 -7.48
CA VAL A 18 -0.55 -12.60 -7.77
C VAL A 18 0.84 -13.15 -8.13
N TRP A 19 1.33 -14.14 -7.37
CA TRP A 19 2.60 -14.81 -7.66
C TRP A 19 2.58 -15.55 -9.01
N ALA A 20 1.50 -16.27 -9.32
CA ALA A 20 1.35 -16.97 -10.60
C ALA A 20 1.40 -15.98 -11.78
N VAL A 21 0.72 -14.84 -11.68
CA VAL A 21 0.76 -13.78 -12.70
C VAL A 21 2.16 -13.19 -12.83
N LEU A 22 2.85 -12.91 -11.72
CA LEU A 22 4.22 -12.37 -11.75
C LEU A 22 5.20 -13.33 -12.42
N ILE A 23 5.11 -14.63 -12.10
CA ILE A 23 5.97 -15.66 -12.71
C ILE A 23 5.68 -15.78 -14.22
N ALA A 24 4.41 -15.80 -14.61
CA ALA A 24 4.02 -15.84 -16.02
C ALA A 24 4.51 -14.60 -16.79
N ALA A 25 4.35 -13.41 -16.21
CA ALA A 25 4.87 -12.16 -16.77
C ALA A 25 6.40 -12.19 -16.88
N THR A 26 7.10 -12.66 -15.85
CA THR A 26 8.56 -12.79 -15.85
C THR A 26 9.02 -13.74 -16.96
N ALA A 27 8.38 -14.90 -17.13
CA ALA A 27 8.68 -15.84 -18.20
C ALA A 27 8.48 -15.21 -19.59
N LEU A 28 7.37 -14.50 -19.79
CA LEU A 28 7.10 -13.79 -21.04
C LEU A 28 8.19 -12.74 -21.34
N VAL A 29 8.55 -11.92 -20.36
CA VAL A 29 9.59 -10.89 -20.49
C VAL A 29 10.95 -11.51 -20.81
N LEU A 30 11.31 -12.62 -20.17
CA LEU A 30 12.56 -13.34 -20.47
C LEU A 30 12.59 -13.89 -21.89
N VAL A 31 11.48 -14.46 -22.39
CA VAL A 31 11.36 -14.91 -23.79
C VAL A 31 11.49 -13.73 -24.76
N MET A 32 10.85 -12.59 -24.46
CA MET A 32 10.95 -11.39 -25.29
C MET A 32 12.39 -10.83 -25.31
N ARG A 33 13.05 -10.77 -24.16
CA ARG A 33 14.45 -10.34 -24.02
C ARG A 33 15.40 -11.23 -24.82
N ALA A 34 15.20 -12.56 -24.79
CA ALA A 34 16.01 -13.50 -25.54
C ALA A 34 15.84 -13.35 -27.06
N ARG A 35 14.63 -12.97 -27.53
CA ARG A 35 14.34 -12.78 -28.96
C ARG A 35 14.89 -11.46 -29.52
N ARG A 36 14.89 -10.39 -28.72
CA ARG A 36 15.41 -9.06 -29.11
C ARG A 36 16.18 -8.40 -27.96
N PRO A 37 17.48 -8.66 -27.84
CA PRO A 37 18.33 -8.03 -26.83
C PRO A 37 18.31 -6.50 -26.95
N GLY A 38 18.23 -5.78 -25.82
CA GLY A 38 18.31 -4.31 -25.78
C GLY A 38 17.03 -3.56 -26.15
N HIS A 39 15.95 -4.24 -26.54
CA HIS A 39 14.68 -3.59 -26.91
C HIS A 39 13.64 -3.56 -25.78
N TYR A 40 13.84 -4.34 -24.71
CA TYR A 40 12.86 -4.55 -23.64
C TYR A 40 13.43 -4.31 -22.24
N ASP A 41 14.53 -3.56 -22.12
CA ASP A 41 15.21 -3.38 -20.82
C ASP A 41 14.31 -2.66 -19.80
N GLU A 42 13.52 -1.67 -20.22
CA GLU A 42 12.49 -1.03 -19.37
C GLU A 42 11.48 -2.05 -18.80
N LEU A 43 11.10 -3.04 -19.61
CA LEU A 43 10.13 -4.06 -19.21
C LEU A 43 10.73 -5.05 -18.21
N VAL A 44 12.03 -5.35 -18.35
CA VAL A 44 12.81 -6.15 -17.40
C VAL A 44 12.95 -5.42 -16.07
N ASP A 45 13.30 -4.13 -16.10
CA ASP A 45 13.45 -3.30 -14.91
C ASP A 45 12.13 -3.19 -14.14
N ARG A 46 11.03 -2.90 -14.86
CA ARG A 46 9.69 -2.85 -14.27
C ARG A 46 9.31 -4.17 -13.61
N THR A 47 9.57 -5.30 -14.28
CA THR A 47 9.29 -6.63 -13.72
C THR A 47 10.11 -6.88 -12.46
N THR A 48 11.37 -6.47 -12.45
CA THR A 48 12.26 -6.58 -11.27
C THR A 48 11.73 -5.77 -10.09
N SER A 49 11.21 -4.55 -10.32
CA SER A 49 10.56 -3.76 -9.27
C SER A 49 9.33 -4.45 -8.69
N TRP A 50 8.51 -5.10 -9.52
CA TRP A 50 7.33 -5.85 -9.06
C TRP A 50 7.68 -7.01 -8.13
N TRP A 51 8.82 -7.69 -8.33
CA TRP A 51 9.30 -8.72 -7.42
C TRP A 51 9.55 -8.17 -6.01
N TRP A 52 10.15 -6.99 -5.90
CA TRP A 52 10.36 -6.33 -4.60
C TRP A 52 9.05 -5.90 -3.95
N MET A 53 8.13 -5.32 -4.73
CA MET A 53 6.82 -4.88 -4.22
C MET A 53 5.97 -6.05 -3.71
N ILE A 54 5.81 -7.10 -4.53
CA ILE A 54 5.01 -8.29 -4.19
C ILE A 54 5.67 -9.05 -3.05
N GLY A 55 7.01 -9.15 -3.04
CA GLY A 55 7.76 -9.77 -1.96
C GLY A 55 7.53 -9.07 -0.62
N ALA A 56 7.65 -7.74 -0.57
CA ALA A 56 7.42 -6.96 0.65
C ALA A 56 5.99 -7.10 1.18
N PHE A 57 4.98 -7.04 0.29
CA PHE A 57 3.58 -7.24 0.68
C PHE A 57 3.30 -8.66 1.18
N THR A 58 3.83 -9.67 0.48
CA THR A 58 3.68 -11.08 0.89
C THR A 58 4.31 -11.32 2.26
N PHE A 59 5.51 -10.76 2.50
CA PHE A 59 6.17 -10.82 3.79
C PHE A 59 5.33 -10.17 4.89
N ALA A 60 4.82 -8.96 4.66
CA ALA A 60 4.03 -8.25 5.66
C ALA A 60 2.76 -9.02 6.06
N ILE A 61 2.09 -9.67 5.11
CA ILE A 61 0.89 -10.48 5.36
C ILE A 61 1.24 -11.80 6.07
N ALA A 62 2.35 -12.45 5.69
CA ALA A 62 2.72 -13.77 6.20
C ALA A 62 3.23 -13.76 7.64
N VAL A 63 3.81 -12.65 8.11
CA VAL A 63 4.42 -12.57 9.45
C VAL A 63 3.38 -12.43 10.55
N SER A 64 2.59 -11.36 10.53
CA SER A 64 1.51 -11.14 11.51
C SER A 64 0.60 -9.98 11.08
N GLN A 65 -0.62 -9.95 11.62
CA GLN A 65 -1.55 -8.84 11.42
C GLN A 65 -0.93 -7.49 11.82
N THR A 66 -0.20 -7.43 12.94
CA THR A 66 0.46 -6.21 13.40
C THR A 66 1.52 -5.71 12.42
N VAL A 67 2.34 -6.62 11.86
CA VAL A 67 3.35 -6.25 10.86
C VAL A 67 2.66 -5.72 9.59
N GLY A 68 1.58 -6.36 9.15
CA GLY A 68 0.76 -5.88 8.03
C GLY A 68 0.20 -4.48 8.25
N ILE A 69 -0.33 -4.20 9.45
CA ILE A 69 -0.86 -2.89 9.83
C ILE A 69 0.24 -1.82 9.82
N VAL A 70 1.39 -2.10 10.46
CA VAL A 70 2.53 -1.17 10.52
C VAL A 70 3.08 -0.91 9.12
N PHE A 71 3.22 -1.96 8.30
CA PHE A 71 3.69 -1.86 6.93
C PHE A 71 2.76 -0.98 6.09
N LEU A 72 1.45 -1.22 6.14
CA LEU A 72 0.47 -0.41 5.41
C LEU A 72 0.43 1.04 5.91
N ALA A 73 0.51 1.27 7.23
CA ALA A 73 0.61 2.62 7.79
C ALA A 73 1.84 3.38 7.27
N PHE A 74 2.98 2.69 7.21
CA PHE A 74 4.22 3.25 6.68
C PHE A 74 4.11 3.58 5.19
N ILE A 75 3.55 2.67 4.38
CA ILE A 75 3.33 2.91 2.95
C ILE A 75 2.35 4.07 2.72
N SER A 76 1.25 4.14 3.48
CA SER A 76 0.32 5.28 3.41
C SER A 76 1.01 6.59 3.76
N TYR A 77 1.88 6.60 4.78
CA TYR A 77 2.63 7.81 5.16
C TYR A 77 3.61 8.25 4.06
N LEU A 78 4.36 7.30 3.47
CA LEU A 78 5.25 7.60 2.36
C LEU A 78 4.48 8.11 1.14
N ALA A 79 3.33 7.51 0.82
CA ALA A 79 2.48 7.93 -0.29
C ALA A 79 1.97 9.36 -0.08
N LEU A 80 1.51 9.70 1.13
CA LEU A 80 1.07 11.05 1.45
C LEU A 80 2.23 12.05 1.37
N LYS A 81 3.41 11.68 1.89
CA LYS A 81 4.61 12.52 1.82
C LYS A 81 5.01 12.85 0.38
N GLU A 82 5.04 11.84 -0.48
CA GLU A 82 5.38 12.00 -1.89
C GLU A 82 4.34 12.87 -2.60
N TYR A 83 3.06 12.60 -2.37
CA TYR A 83 1.96 13.39 -2.93
C TYR A 83 2.05 14.88 -2.55
N LEU A 84 2.29 15.17 -1.27
CA LEU A 84 2.41 16.55 -0.79
C LEU A 84 3.70 17.23 -1.28
N SER A 85 4.74 16.47 -1.61
CA SER A 85 5.97 17.01 -2.23
C SER A 85 5.75 17.46 -3.67
N LEU A 86 4.80 16.86 -4.39
CA LEU A 86 4.49 17.22 -5.78
C LEU A 86 3.59 18.47 -5.88
N ILE A 87 2.80 18.75 -4.85
CA ILE A 87 1.91 19.91 -4.82
C ILE A 87 2.72 21.15 -4.42
N PRO A 88 2.59 22.29 -5.14
CA PRO A 88 3.17 23.54 -4.71
C PRO A 88 2.54 24.00 -3.38
N THR A 89 3.21 23.68 -2.28
CA THR A 89 2.78 23.84 -0.88
C THR A 89 2.72 25.30 -0.39
N ARG A 90 2.86 26.28 -1.30
CA ARG A 90 3.07 27.70 -0.98
C ARG A 90 1.90 28.39 -0.24
N ARG A 91 0.77 27.70 -0.02
CA ARG A 91 -0.43 28.23 0.67
C ARG A 91 -1.19 27.19 1.53
N ILE A 92 -0.60 26.05 1.88
CA ILE A 92 -1.28 25.10 2.76
C ILE A 92 -0.90 25.40 4.21
N ASP A 93 -1.90 25.59 5.08
CA ASP A 93 -1.67 25.77 6.51
C ASP A 93 -0.90 24.59 7.09
N ARG A 94 0.18 24.90 7.81
CA ARG A 94 1.04 23.88 8.44
C ARG A 94 0.25 22.98 9.40
N GLY A 95 -0.79 23.53 10.04
CA GLY A 95 -1.71 22.79 10.89
C GLY A 95 -2.51 21.73 10.12
N LEU A 96 -2.95 22.05 8.90
CA LEU A 96 -3.67 21.12 8.04
C LEU A 96 -2.78 19.96 7.58
N LEU A 97 -1.53 20.26 7.21
CA LEU A 97 -0.55 19.23 6.83
C LEU A 97 -0.28 18.29 8.01
N LEU A 98 -0.06 18.84 9.21
CA LEU A 98 0.13 18.03 10.42
C LEU A 98 -1.09 17.13 10.68
N PHE A 99 -2.29 17.66 10.53
CA PHE A 99 -3.53 16.90 10.73
C PHE A 99 -3.66 15.76 9.72
N ALA A 100 -3.33 16.00 8.44
CA ALA A 100 -3.30 14.95 7.43
C ALA A 100 -2.29 13.85 7.74
N TYR A 101 -1.09 14.21 8.23
CA TYR A 101 -0.10 13.21 8.65
C TYR A 101 -0.54 12.43 9.90
N LEU A 102 -1.21 13.07 10.86
CA LEU A 102 -1.75 12.41 12.06
C LEU A 102 -2.95 11.52 11.76
N ALA A 103 -3.68 11.77 10.66
CA ALA A 103 -4.79 10.95 10.23
C ALA A 103 -4.36 9.48 10.02
N ILE A 104 -3.17 9.26 9.47
CA ILE A 104 -2.67 7.92 9.15
C ILE A 104 -2.48 7.06 10.42
N PRO A 105 -1.65 7.43 11.42
CA PRO A 105 -1.49 6.62 12.62
C PRO A 105 -2.81 6.45 13.39
N ILE A 106 -3.67 7.47 13.43
CA ILE A 106 -5.00 7.36 14.07
C ILE A 106 -5.88 6.34 13.33
N GLN A 107 -5.90 6.38 12.00
CA GLN A 107 -6.67 5.45 11.19
C GLN A 107 -6.19 4.01 11.41
N TYR A 108 -4.88 3.76 11.34
CA TYR A 108 -4.33 2.43 11.54
C TYR A 108 -4.37 1.96 13.01
N TYR A 109 -4.48 2.87 13.98
CA TYR A 109 -4.81 2.50 15.36
C TYR A 109 -6.21 1.87 15.45
N TRP A 110 -7.21 2.42 14.75
CA TRP A 110 -8.55 1.81 14.68
C TRP A 110 -8.50 0.42 14.04
N ALA A 111 -7.65 0.22 13.03
CA ALA A 111 -7.42 -1.10 12.45
C ALA A 111 -6.76 -2.08 13.44
N ALA A 112 -5.86 -1.60 14.31
CA ALA A 112 -5.15 -2.43 15.28
C ALA A 112 -6.02 -2.95 16.42
N ILE A 113 -7.10 -2.25 16.75
CA ILE A 113 -8.09 -2.66 17.77
C ILE A 113 -9.35 -3.30 17.15
N ASP A 114 -9.28 -3.64 15.86
CA ASP A 114 -10.38 -4.24 15.08
C ASP A 114 -11.68 -3.40 15.07
N TRP A 115 -11.58 -2.08 15.24
CA TRP A 115 -12.73 -1.18 15.18
C TRP A 115 -13.08 -0.81 13.73
N TYR A 116 -13.56 -1.81 12.99
CA TYR A 116 -13.82 -1.72 11.55
C TYR A 116 -14.69 -0.51 11.17
N THR A 117 -15.79 -0.28 11.89
CA THR A 117 -16.70 0.85 11.61
C THR A 117 -15.98 2.19 11.70
N MET A 118 -15.17 2.40 12.74
CA MET A 118 -14.44 3.65 12.90
C MET A 118 -13.36 3.80 11.83
N PHE A 119 -12.64 2.72 11.52
CA PHE A 119 -11.62 2.70 10.46
C PHE A 119 -12.17 3.17 9.10
N ILE A 120 -13.34 2.68 8.69
CA ILE A 120 -13.93 3.03 7.39
C ILE A 120 -14.54 4.44 7.36
N VAL A 121 -15.11 4.93 8.48
CA VAL A 121 -15.74 6.26 8.52
C VAL A 121 -14.77 7.40 8.86
N PHE A 122 -13.60 7.10 9.43
CA PHE A 122 -12.67 8.10 9.95
C PHE A 122 -12.25 9.14 8.91
N VAL A 123 -11.75 8.70 7.75
CA VAL A 123 -11.34 9.62 6.68
C VAL A 123 -12.55 10.32 6.03
N PRO A 124 -13.55 9.61 5.47
CA PRO A 124 -14.63 10.26 4.72
C PRO A 124 -15.54 11.15 5.56
N VAL A 125 -15.72 10.86 6.87
CA VAL A 125 -16.63 11.62 7.73
C VAL A 125 -15.84 12.51 8.68
N TRP A 126 -15.06 11.92 9.59
CA TRP A 126 -14.46 12.68 10.69
C TRP A 126 -13.36 13.62 10.20
N LEU A 127 -12.45 13.16 9.35
CA LEU A 127 -11.35 13.98 8.85
C LEU A 127 -11.88 15.17 8.04
N PHE A 128 -12.82 14.92 7.13
CA PHE A 128 -13.44 15.99 6.32
C PHE A 128 -14.35 16.92 7.12
N LEU A 129 -14.96 16.44 8.21
CA LEU A 129 -15.76 17.29 9.10
C LEU A 129 -14.90 18.36 9.79
N PHE A 130 -13.68 18.00 10.20
CA PHE A 130 -12.77 18.94 10.87
C PHE A 130 -11.89 19.76 9.92
N PHE A 131 -11.76 19.33 8.66
CA PHE A 131 -10.96 20.03 7.64
C PHE A 131 -11.32 21.53 7.50
N PRO A 132 -12.61 21.93 7.39
CA PRO A 132 -12.99 23.34 7.30
C PRO A 132 -12.55 24.16 8.51
N ALA A 133 -12.63 23.60 9.71
CA ALA A 133 -12.22 24.27 10.95
C ALA A 133 -10.70 24.48 11.04
N LEU A 134 -9.91 23.69 10.32
CA LEU A 134 -8.45 23.79 10.26
C LEU A 134 -7.95 24.73 9.15
N MET A 135 -8.82 25.11 8.21
CA MET A 135 -8.54 26.05 7.12
C MET A 135 -9.00 27.48 7.43
N ALA A 136 -9.74 27.67 8.53
CA ALA A 136 -10.27 28.95 8.98
C ALA A 136 -9.29 29.66 9.92
#